data_AF-A0A533YGX2-F1
#
_entry.id   AF-A0A533YGX2-F1
#
_cell.length_a   1.000
_cell.length_b   1.000
_cell.length_c   1.000
_cell.angle_alpha   90.00
_cell.angle_beta   90.00
_cell.angle_gamma   90.00
#
_symmetry.space_group_name_H-M   'P 1'
#
loop_
_entity.id
_entity.type
_entity.pdbx_description
1 polymer ?
#
loop_
_entity_poly.entity_id
_entity_poly.type
_entity_poly.pdbx_seq_one_letter_code
_entity_poly.pdbx_strand_id
1 'polypeptide(L)'
;MTRLAKQRGCVVVVHGSDPADHAPEYLAHGADYVIAGEGELTLGELIEHVRSGAGDDDLSIPGLVYSNRGAVARTPVREALHNPDALPFPARDLLDIAAYRSAWKKRHGYFSMNLVTTRGCPFHCNWCAKPIYGQTYHSRSPENVCEEISILKADYRPDHLWFCDDIFGLKPG
;
A
#
# COMPACT_ATOMS: atom_id res chain seq x y z
N MET A 1 -16.87 6.54 3.66
CA MET A 1 -16.43 6.48 2.24
C MET A 1 -16.98 5.24 1.54
N THR A 2 -16.79 4.03 2.09
CA THR A 2 -17.28 2.75 1.53
C THR A 2 -18.74 2.77 1.09
N ARG A 3 -19.68 3.05 2.02
CA ARG A 3 -21.13 3.14 1.70
C ARG A 3 -21.45 4.17 0.62
N LEU A 4 -20.74 5.30 0.61
CA LEU A 4 -20.93 6.39 -0.35
C LEU A 4 -20.50 5.99 -1.77
N ALA A 5 -19.42 5.21 -1.87
CA ALA A 5 -18.95 4.63 -3.14
C ALA A 5 -19.91 3.54 -3.65
N LYS A 6 -20.40 2.67 -2.76
CA LYS A 6 -21.42 1.66 -3.11
C LYS A 6 -22.72 2.28 -3.61
N GLN A 7 -23.18 3.38 -3.00
CA GLN A 7 -24.34 4.15 -3.48
C GLN A 7 -24.16 4.72 -4.90
N ARG A 8 -22.91 4.84 -5.38
CA ARG A 8 -22.57 5.26 -6.75
C ARG A 8 -22.29 4.09 -7.69
N GLY A 9 -22.50 2.85 -7.25
CA GLY A 9 -22.25 1.65 -8.06
C GLY A 9 -20.76 1.34 -8.26
N CYS A 10 -19.87 1.92 -7.45
CA CYS A 10 -18.45 1.59 -7.52
C CYS A 10 -18.17 0.23 -6.88
N VAL A 11 -17.19 -0.50 -7.45
CA VAL A 11 -16.49 -1.57 -6.73
C VAL A 11 -15.59 -0.92 -5.68
N VAL A 12 -15.63 -1.44 -4.45
CA VAL A 12 -14.90 -0.88 -3.32
C VAL A 12 -13.84 -1.87 -2.86
N VAL A 13 -12.58 -1.49 -3.10
CA VAL A 13 -11.40 -2.19 -2.59
C VAL A 13 -10.83 -1.39 -1.43
N VAL A 14 -10.48 -2.08 -0.33
CA VAL A 14 -9.86 -1.46 0.84
C VAL A 14 -8.51 -2.13 1.12
N HIS A 15 -7.51 -1.33 1.49
CA HIS A 15 -6.17 -1.79 1.85
C HIS A 15 -5.63 -0.92 2.99
N GLY A 16 -4.72 -1.46 3.77
CA GLY A 16 -4.10 -0.81 4.91
C GLY A 16 -4.03 -1.74 6.11
N SER A 17 -3.31 -1.31 7.15
CA SER A 17 -3.03 -2.15 8.31
C SER A 17 -4.31 -2.62 9.03
N ASP A 18 -5.20 -1.67 9.33
CA ASP A 18 -6.45 -1.96 10.03
C ASP A 18 -7.43 -2.82 9.19
N PRO A 19 -7.67 -2.54 7.88
CA PRO A 19 -8.40 -3.44 7.01
C PRO A 19 -7.84 -4.87 6.93
N ALA A 20 -6.52 -5.03 6.89
CA ALA A 20 -5.89 -6.34 6.80
C ALA A 20 -6.17 -7.21 8.04
N ASP A 21 -6.14 -6.61 9.24
CA ASP A 21 -6.45 -7.30 10.50
C ASP A 21 -7.96 -7.50 10.73
N HIS A 22 -8.79 -6.55 10.27
CA HIS A 22 -10.22 -6.47 10.52
C HIS A 22 -11.07 -6.60 9.24
N ALA A 23 -10.64 -7.45 8.31
CA ALA A 23 -11.30 -7.57 7.00
C ALA A 23 -12.82 -7.84 7.08
N PRO A 24 -13.34 -8.73 7.96
CA PRO A 24 -14.77 -8.97 8.08
C PRO A 24 -15.59 -7.71 8.36
N GLU A 25 -15.08 -6.80 9.19
CA GLU A 25 -15.75 -5.55 9.55
C GLU A 25 -15.88 -4.61 8.35
N TYR A 26 -14.84 -4.52 7.52
CA TYR A 26 -14.86 -3.71 6.30
C TYR A 26 -15.83 -4.29 5.26
N LEU A 27 -15.84 -5.61 5.09
CA LEU A 27 -16.78 -6.30 4.19
C LEU A 27 -18.23 -6.09 4.66
N ALA A 28 -18.51 -6.24 5.96
CA ALA A 28 -19.82 -5.98 6.56
C ALA A 28 -20.30 -4.53 6.40
N HIS A 29 -19.39 -3.59 6.12
CA HIS A 29 -19.69 -2.18 5.88
C HIS A 29 -19.57 -1.73 4.42
N GLY A 30 -19.57 -2.70 3.51
CA GLY A 30 -19.77 -2.50 2.08
C GLY A 30 -18.49 -2.50 1.25
N ALA A 31 -17.35 -2.94 1.79
CA ALA A 31 -16.20 -3.26 0.95
C ALA A 31 -16.51 -4.53 0.15
N ASP A 32 -16.12 -4.56 -1.12
CA ASP A 32 -16.23 -5.76 -1.96
C ASP A 32 -15.01 -6.65 -1.75
N TYR A 33 -13.83 -6.03 -1.67
CA TYR A 33 -12.56 -6.70 -1.46
C TYR A 33 -11.71 -5.97 -0.43
N VAL A 34 -10.99 -6.73 0.38
CA VAL A 34 -9.93 -6.26 1.25
C VAL A 34 -8.63 -6.92 0.79
N ILE A 35 -7.60 -6.10 0.56
CA ILE A 35 -6.27 -6.61 0.25
C ILE A 35 -5.51 -6.78 1.57
N ALA A 36 -4.99 -7.98 1.81
CA ALA A 36 -4.16 -8.33 2.95
C ALA A 36 -2.71 -8.57 2.50
N GLY A 37 -1.76 -7.96 3.20
CA GLY A 37 -0.36 -7.95 2.81
C GLY A 37 -0.01 -6.82 1.82
N GLU A 38 1.05 -7.01 1.03
CA GLU A 38 1.46 -6.05 0.00
C GLU A 38 0.41 -5.92 -1.11
N GLY A 39 0.16 -4.68 -1.52
CA GLY A 39 -1.02 -4.34 -2.30
C GLY A 39 -0.79 -4.27 -3.81
N GLU A 40 0.43 -4.02 -4.26
CA GLU A 40 0.71 -3.58 -5.63
C GLU A 40 0.34 -4.62 -6.68
N LEU A 41 0.84 -5.85 -6.53
CA LEU A 41 0.55 -6.93 -7.47
C LEU A 41 -0.90 -7.44 -7.33
N THR A 42 -1.36 -7.57 -6.09
CA THR A 42 -2.73 -8.00 -5.77
C THR A 42 -3.77 -7.05 -6.38
N LEU A 43 -3.57 -5.74 -6.25
CA LEU A 43 -4.45 -4.73 -6.80
C LEU A 43 -4.45 -4.78 -8.33
N GLY A 44 -3.28 -4.96 -8.95
CA GLY A 44 -3.18 -5.09 -10.41
C GLY A 44 -3.99 -6.28 -10.94
N GLU A 45 -3.81 -7.46 -10.35
CA GLU A 45 -4.58 -8.67 -10.71
C GLU A 45 -6.09 -8.47 -10.44
N LEU A 46 -6.46 -7.85 -9.33
CA LEU A 46 -7.86 -7.59 -8.98
C LEU A 46 -8.53 -6.61 -9.94
N ILE A 47 -7.83 -5.56 -10.38
CA ILE A 47 -8.35 -4.61 -11.37
C ILE A 47 -8.68 -5.34 -12.67
N GLU A 48 -7.80 -6.22 -13.15
CA GLU A 48 -8.05 -6.99 -14.36
C GLU A 48 -9.22 -7.97 -14.20
N HIS A 49 -9.33 -8.63 -13.05
CA HIS A 49 -10.48 -9.47 -12.72
C HIS A 49 -11.80 -8.68 -12.76
N VAL A 50 -11.87 -7.56 -12.05
CA VAL A 50 -13.06 -6.70 -12.00
C VAL A 50 -13.42 -6.17 -13.40
N ARG A 51 -12.44 -5.79 -14.21
CA ARG A 51 -12.67 -5.31 -15.59
C ARG A 51 -13.17 -6.41 -16.52
N SER A 52 -12.76 -7.66 -16.30
CA SER A 52 -13.22 -8.80 -17.10
C SER A 52 -14.70 -9.14 -16.87
N GLY A 53 -15.26 -8.73 -15.72
CA GLY A 53 -16.62 -9.09 -15.32
C GLY A 53 -16.79 -10.57 -14.92
N ALA A 54 -15.68 -11.29 -14.70
CA ALA A 54 -15.72 -12.66 -14.19
C ALA A 54 -16.32 -12.69 -12.77
N GLY A 55 -17.01 -13.78 -12.44
CA GLY A 55 -17.54 -14.00 -11.10
C GLY A 55 -16.45 -14.39 -10.10
N ASP A 56 -16.76 -14.27 -8.81
CA ASP A 56 -15.79 -14.48 -7.72
C ASP A 56 -15.73 -15.94 -7.19
N ASP A 57 -16.49 -16.87 -7.78
CA ASP A 57 -16.66 -18.23 -7.25
C ASP A 57 -15.33 -19.00 -7.13
N ASP A 58 -14.36 -18.75 -8.03
CA ASP A 58 -13.04 -19.41 -8.08
C ASP A 58 -11.87 -18.40 -7.98
N LEU A 59 -12.06 -17.29 -7.26
CA LEU A 59 -11.05 -16.24 -7.16
C LEU A 59 -9.77 -16.74 -6.46
N SER A 60 -8.65 -16.76 -7.18
CA SER A 60 -7.36 -17.28 -6.69
C SER A 60 -6.26 -16.23 -6.56
N ILE A 61 -6.59 -14.94 -6.68
CA ILE A 61 -5.63 -13.83 -6.58
C ILE A 61 -5.04 -13.80 -5.17
N PRO A 62 -3.72 -14.02 -4.97
CA PRO A 62 -3.12 -14.04 -3.64
C PRO A 62 -3.27 -12.71 -2.90
N GLY A 63 -3.52 -12.77 -1.59
CA GLY A 63 -3.63 -11.60 -0.70
C GLY A 63 -5.01 -10.94 -0.67
N LEU A 64 -6.09 -11.67 -1.01
CA LEU A 64 -7.45 -11.14 -1.01
C LEU A 64 -8.34 -11.75 0.08
N VAL A 65 -9.18 -10.89 0.65
CA VAL A 65 -10.29 -11.24 1.52
C VAL A 65 -11.56 -10.61 0.95
N TYR A 66 -12.61 -11.40 0.74
CA TYR A 66 -13.83 -10.93 0.07
C TYR A 66 -15.07 -11.67 0.57
N SER A 67 -16.26 -11.19 0.19
CA SER A 67 -17.50 -11.90 0.47
C SER A 67 -17.87 -12.82 -0.70
N ASN A 68 -17.92 -14.13 -0.46
CA ASN A 68 -18.41 -15.12 -1.41
C ASN A 68 -19.70 -15.73 -0.86
N ARG A 69 -20.82 -15.51 -1.56
CA ARG A 69 -22.15 -16.06 -1.20
C ARG A 69 -22.54 -15.81 0.27
N GLY A 70 -22.17 -14.64 0.80
CA GLY A 70 -22.47 -14.22 2.16
C GLY A 70 -21.49 -14.72 3.24
N ALA A 71 -20.48 -15.52 2.88
CA ALA A 71 -19.39 -15.92 3.76
C ALA A 71 -18.11 -15.14 3.45
N VAL A 72 -17.25 -14.96 4.45
CA VAL A 72 -15.92 -14.38 4.24
C VAL A 72 -15.01 -15.44 3.64
N ALA A 73 -14.51 -15.19 2.44
CA ALA A 73 -13.51 -16.01 1.75
C ALA A 73 -12.14 -15.34 1.83
N ARG A 74 -11.08 -16.15 1.89
CA ARG A 74 -9.68 -15.71 1.89
C ARG A 74 -8.89 -16.52 0.88
N THR A 75 -8.14 -15.85 0.03
CA THR A 75 -7.19 -16.50 -0.88
C THR A 75 -5.85 -16.74 -0.18
N PRO A 76 -4.94 -17.53 -0.77
CA PRO A 76 -3.62 -17.73 -0.20
C PRO A 76 -2.88 -16.39 0.04
N VAL A 77 -2.02 -16.36 1.06
CA VAL A 77 -1.19 -15.18 1.35
C VAL A 77 -0.25 -14.91 0.18
N ARG A 78 -0.11 -13.65 -0.22
CA ARG A 78 0.88 -13.24 -1.21
C ARG A 78 2.27 -13.23 -0.59
N GLU A 79 3.23 -13.86 -1.27
CA GLU A 79 4.63 -13.79 -0.90
C GLU A 79 5.12 -12.34 -0.99
N ALA A 80 5.94 -11.92 -0.02
CA ALA A 80 6.49 -10.56 0.01
C ALA A 80 7.35 -10.29 -1.23
N LEU A 81 7.36 -9.04 -1.69
CA LEU A 81 8.15 -8.67 -2.86
C LEU A 81 9.64 -8.57 -2.48
N HIS A 82 10.42 -9.57 -2.89
CA HIS A 82 11.85 -9.66 -2.53
C HIS A 82 12.72 -8.56 -3.13
N ASN A 83 12.33 -8.04 -4.31
CA ASN A 83 13.04 -6.96 -4.99
C ASN A 83 12.12 -5.73 -5.14
N PRO A 84 12.13 -4.80 -4.18
CA PRO A 84 11.32 -3.58 -4.27
C PRO A 84 11.68 -2.69 -5.46
N ASP A 85 12.89 -2.80 -6.01
CA ASP A 85 13.30 -2.02 -7.19
C ASP A 85 12.54 -2.41 -8.47
N ALA A 86 11.87 -3.57 -8.47
CA ALA A 86 11.02 -4.00 -9.58
C ALA A 86 9.74 -3.15 -9.73
N LEU A 87 9.39 -2.39 -8.69
CA LEU A 87 8.25 -1.47 -8.73
C LEU A 87 8.65 -0.14 -9.37
N PRO A 88 7.75 0.49 -10.14
CA PRO A 88 8.00 1.84 -10.64
C PRO A 88 8.04 2.83 -9.48
N PHE A 89 8.65 3.99 -9.71
CA PHE A 89 8.56 5.09 -8.76
C PHE A 89 7.09 5.51 -8.56
N PRO A 90 6.72 5.99 -7.35
CA PRO A 90 5.36 6.45 -7.09
C PRO A 90 4.95 7.55 -8.08
N ALA A 91 3.77 7.38 -8.70
CA ALA A 91 3.18 8.28 -9.71
C ALA A 91 2.70 9.61 -9.09
N ARG A 92 3.65 10.40 -8.58
CA ARG A 92 3.42 11.69 -7.90
C ARG A 92 2.93 12.78 -8.85
N ASP A 93 3.15 12.60 -10.15
CA ASP A 93 2.63 13.43 -11.23
C ASP A 93 1.09 13.42 -11.30
N LEU A 94 0.45 12.37 -10.75
CA LEU A 94 -1.01 12.28 -10.65
C LEU A 94 -1.60 13.05 -9.45
N LEU A 95 -0.75 13.63 -8.58
CA LEU A 95 -1.18 14.31 -7.37
C LEU A 95 -1.13 15.84 -7.52
N ASP A 96 -2.06 16.54 -6.88
CA ASP A 96 -1.96 18.00 -6.70
C ASP A 96 -0.94 18.35 -5.61
N ILE A 97 0.35 18.23 -5.94
CA ILE A 97 1.46 18.50 -5.03
C ILE A 97 1.44 19.96 -4.51
N ALA A 98 0.87 20.90 -5.26
CA ALA A 98 0.78 22.29 -4.83
C ALA A 98 -0.17 22.43 -3.62
N ALA A 99 -1.31 21.74 -3.64
CA ALA A 99 -2.23 21.69 -2.50
C ALA A 99 -1.57 21.06 -1.26
N TYR A 100 -0.90 19.91 -1.41
CA TYR A 100 -0.17 19.27 -0.31
C TYR A 100 0.92 20.18 0.26
N ARG A 101 1.70 20.84 -0.60
CA ARG A 101 2.74 21.79 -0.18
C ARG A 101 2.17 22.95 0.62
N SER A 102 1.10 23.56 0.14
CA SER A 102 0.46 24.68 0.83
C SER A 102 -0.06 24.28 2.21
N ALA A 103 -0.76 23.15 2.30
CA ALA A 103 -1.27 22.60 3.55
C ALA A 103 -0.14 22.30 4.54
N TRP A 104 0.92 21.62 4.08
CA TRP A 104 2.05 21.23 4.94
C TRP A 104 2.85 22.45 5.41
N LYS A 105 3.17 23.39 4.51
CA LYS A 105 3.88 24.63 4.87
C LYS A 105 3.09 25.48 5.85
N LYS A 106 1.78 25.61 5.67
CA LYS A 106 0.91 26.35 6.60
C LYS A 106 0.98 25.82 8.02
N ARG A 107 1.11 24.49 8.18
CA ARG A 107 1.14 23.84 9.51
C ARG A 107 2.55 23.71 10.09
N HIS A 108 3.56 23.46 9.26
CA HIS A 108 4.90 23.04 9.70
C HIS A 108 6.03 24.01 9.34
N GLY A 109 5.80 24.98 8.45
CA GLY A 109 6.80 25.98 8.03
C GLY A 109 7.79 25.50 6.95
N TYR A 110 7.76 24.22 6.59
CA TYR A 110 8.57 23.62 5.52
C TYR A 110 7.72 22.64 4.72
N PHE A 111 8.21 22.11 3.60
CA PHE A 111 7.55 21.07 2.81
C PHE A 111 8.30 19.74 2.90
N SER A 112 7.61 18.70 3.35
CA SER A 112 8.14 17.34 3.45
C SER A 112 7.55 16.45 2.38
N MET A 113 8.36 15.55 1.83
CA MET A 113 7.89 14.44 1.00
C MET A 113 8.38 13.11 1.55
N ASN A 114 7.55 12.08 1.37
CA ASN A 114 7.82 10.74 1.87
C ASN A 114 8.65 9.94 0.88
N LEU A 115 9.55 9.14 1.44
CA LEU A 115 10.41 8.19 0.77
C LEU A 115 10.43 6.90 1.58
N VAL A 116 10.42 5.75 0.93
CA VAL A 116 10.51 4.44 1.58
C VAL A 116 11.72 3.72 0.99
N THR A 117 12.67 3.32 1.82
CA THR A 117 13.87 2.60 1.36
C THR A 117 13.82 1.11 1.64
N THR A 118 12.97 0.69 2.57
CA THR A 118 12.83 -0.70 3.00
C THR A 118 11.35 -1.02 3.24
N ARG A 119 11.00 -2.31 3.08
CA ARG A 119 9.68 -2.85 3.39
C ARG A 119 9.82 -3.90 4.48
N GLY A 120 9.03 -3.73 5.54
CA GLY A 120 8.98 -4.63 6.68
C GLY A 120 10.08 -4.43 7.73
N CYS A 121 10.00 -5.25 8.76
CA CYS A 121 10.92 -5.26 9.89
C CYS A 121 11.06 -6.70 10.41
N PRO A 122 12.28 -7.27 10.51
CA PRO A 122 12.47 -8.68 10.84
C PRO A 122 12.26 -8.99 12.33
N PHE A 123 12.15 -7.96 13.18
CA PHE A 123 12.03 -8.12 14.63
C PHE A 123 10.65 -8.64 15.07
N HIS A 124 10.58 -9.21 16.27
CA HIS A 124 9.37 -9.85 16.82
C HIS A 124 8.88 -9.13 18.09
N CYS A 125 8.83 -7.81 18.07
CA CYS A 125 8.35 -7.01 19.19
C CYS A 125 6.88 -7.32 19.47
N ASN A 126 6.53 -7.67 20.71
CA ASN A 126 5.18 -8.06 21.12
C ASN A 126 4.14 -6.92 21.10
N TRP A 127 4.57 -5.67 20.87
CA TRP A 127 3.71 -4.49 20.79
C TRP A 127 3.59 -3.92 19.36
N CYS A 128 4.26 -4.50 18.37
CA CYS A 128 4.31 -3.94 17.02
C CYS A 128 3.24 -4.57 16.11
N ALA A 129 2.44 -3.74 15.45
CA ALA A 129 1.49 -4.17 14.43
C ALA A 129 2.17 -4.17 13.05
N LYS A 130 2.28 -5.35 12.42
CA LYS A 130 2.92 -5.51 11.10
C LYS A 130 2.05 -6.30 10.10
N PRO A 131 0.78 -5.92 9.92
CA PRO A 131 -0.17 -6.71 9.12
C PRO A 131 0.08 -6.66 7.61
N ILE A 132 0.89 -5.72 7.12
CA ILE A 132 1.20 -5.58 5.69
C ILE A 132 2.44 -6.39 5.31
N TYR A 133 3.59 -6.07 5.93
CA TYR A 133 4.87 -6.67 5.55
C TYR A 133 5.27 -7.87 6.44
N GLY A 134 4.60 -8.07 7.58
CA GLY A 134 4.93 -9.16 8.49
C GLY A 134 6.32 -9.05 9.10
N GLN A 135 7.11 -10.11 9.00
CA GLN A 135 8.47 -10.22 9.57
C GLN A 135 9.54 -10.32 8.49
N THR A 136 9.26 -9.79 7.30
CA THR A 136 10.23 -9.71 6.20
C THR A 136 11.02 -8.40 6.27
N TYR A 137 12.11 -8.34 5.51
CA TYR A 137 12.90 -7.13 5.34
C TYR A 137 13.50 -7.12 3.95
N HIS A 138 12.99 -6.22 3.10
CA HIS A 138 13.46 -6.05 1.73
C HIS A 138 13.88 -4.60 1.51
N SER A 139 15.15 -4.39 1.18
CA SER A 139 15.71 -3.08 0.90
C SER A 139 15.77 -2.81 -0.60
N ARG A 140 15.53 -1.56 -0.97
CA ARG A 140 15.86 -1.04 -2.31
C ARG A 140 17.38 -0.92 -2.49
N SER A 141 17.85 -0.93 -3.73
CA SER A 141 19.25 -0.59 -3.99
C SER A 141 19.52 0.89 -3.67
N PRO A 142 20.73 1.24 -3.18
CA PRO A 142 21.12 2.64 -2.99
C PRO A 142 20.98 3.48 -4.26
N GLU A 143 21.26 2.90 -5.43
CA GLU A 143 21.13 3.54 -6.74
C GLU A 143 19.67 3.92 -7.02
N ASN A 144 18.73 2.98 -6.82
CA ASN A 144 17.31 3.23 -7.02
C ASN A 144 16.76 4.30 -6.05
N VAL A 145 17.23 4.32 -4.80
CA VAL A 145 16.87 5.36 -3.82
C VAL A 145 17.43 6.72 -4.22
N CYS A 146 18.70 6.79 -4.64
CA CYS A 146 19.33 8.04 -5.08
C CYS A 146 18.65 8.63 -6.33
N GLU A 147 18.19 7.77 -7.24
CA GLU A 147 17.42 8.17 -8.41
C GLU A 147 16.10 8.83 -8.01
N GLU A 148 15.32 8.21 -7.11
CA GLU A 148 14.08 8.84 -6.61
C GLU A 148 14.35 10.16 -5.89
N ILE A 149 15.39 10.25 -5.06
CA ILE A 149 15.79 11.51 -4.41
C ILE A 149 16.10 12.60 -5.45
N SER A 150 16.75 12.24 -6.55
CA SER A 150 17.08 13.16 -7.64
C SER A 150 15.83 13.70 -8.34
N ILE A 151 14.87 12.81 -8.64
CA ILE A 151 13.55 13.17 -9.17
C ILE A 151 12.82 14.09 -8.19
N LEU A 152 12.78 13.72 -6.90
CA LEU A 152 12.12 14.52 -5.87
C LEU A 152 12.68 15.93 -5.78
N LYS A 153 14.00 16.05 -5.83
CA LYS A 153 14.70 17.34 -5.80
C LYS A 153 14.43 18.16 -7.05
N ALA A 154 14.46 17.56 -8.24
CA ALA A 154 14.28 18.27 -9.50
C ALA A 154 12.83 18.79 -9.66
N ASP A 155 11.86 17.90 -9.45
CA ASP A 155 10.47 18.14 -9.84
C ASP A 155 9.68 18.81 -8.72
N TYR A 156 9.96 18.45 -7.46
CA TYR A 156 9.15 18.87 -6.33
C TYR A 156 9.89 19.73 -5.30
N ARG A 157 11.22 19.76 -5.30
CA ARG A 157 12.04 20.63 -4.42
C ARG A 157 11.52 20.64 -2.97
N PRO A 158 11.42 19.48 -2.30
CA PRO A 158 11.04 19.45 -0.89
C PRO A 158 12.15 20.07 -0.04
N ASP A 159 11.74 20.67 1.07
CA ASP A 159 12.66 21.20 2.09
C ASP A 159 13.17 20.05 2.99
N HIS A 160 12.43 18.94 3.05
CA HIS A 160 12.68 17.79 3.92
C HIS A 160 12.23 16.48 3.26
N LEU A 161 12.97 15.40 3.49
CA LEU A 161 12.57 14.04 3.11
C LEU A 161 12.30 13.21 4.36
N TRP A 162 11.12 12.61 4.45
CA TRP A 162 10.75 11.70 5.51
C TRP A 162 10.89 10.26 5.03
N PHE A 163 11.84 9.53 5.61
CA PHE A 163 11.96 8.07 5.49
C PHE A 163 10.84 7.36 6.29
N CYS A 164 9.88 6.75 5.59
CA CYS A 164 8.70 6.11 6.16
C CYS A 164 8.86 4.59 6.35
N ASP A 165 10.09 4.15 6.52
CA ASP A 165 10.47 2.76 6.75
C ASP A 165 10.01 2.28 8.13
N ASP A 166 9.60 1.01 8.25
CA ASP A 166 9.32 0.39 9.55
C ASP A 166 10.57 0.37 10.44
N ILE A 167 11.75 0.20 9.81
CA ILE A 167 13.05 0.29 10.46
C ILE A 167 14.13 0.76 9.48
N PHE A 168 14.51 2.03 9.59
CA PHE A 168 15.57 2.61 8.77
C PHE A 168 16.98 2.27 9.30
N GLY A 169 17.93 2.07 8.38
CA GLY A 169 19.35 1.92 8.72
C GLY A 169 19.78 0.50 9.13
N LEU A 170 18.90 -0.49 9.02
CA LEU A 170 19.28 -1.90 9.18
C LEU A 170 19.98 -2.38 7.90
N LYS A 171 21.18 -2.95 8.04
CA LYS A 171 21.86 -3.64 6.96
C LYS A 171 21.52 -5.13 7.05
N PRO A 172 20.90 -5.75 6.04
CA PRO A 172 20.80 -7.20 6.00
C PRO A 172 22.22 -7.78 6.03
N GLY A 173 22.44 -8.75 6.91
CA GLY A 173 23.69 -9.51 6.96
C GLY A 173 23.89 -10.36 5.72
#